data_AF-A0A3D2CDT1-F1
#
_entry.id   AF-A0A3D2CDT1-F1
#
_cell.length_a   1.000
_cell.length_b   1.000
_cell.length_c   1.000
_cell.angle_alpha   90.00
_cell.angle_beta   90.00
_cell.angle_gamma   90.00
#
_symmetry.space_group_name_H-M   'P 1'
#
loop_
_entity.id
_entity.type
_entity.pdbx_description
1 polymer ?
#
loop_
_entity_poly.entity_id
_entity_poly.type
_entity_poly.pdbx_seq_one_letter_code
_entity_poly.pdbx_strand_id
1 'polypeptide(L)'
;MTGAGHDVERLSRVLATIEDIARSQRWDDERPWRVDTHLWVEDGLVVLDLHDLGAKGAKKLMRAVLVEVAGEGMASGALAFVTGRGRHSSGGPVLRELVGRRLHDAIQDQEAWSMHVIGAGRICLVTDPKRASRKATNSLGWGFWLLLAGLAAAAIWACLGTPGAR
;
A
#
# COMPACT_ATOMS: atom_id res chain seq x y z
N MET A 1 4.43 21.36 8.84
CA MET A 1 4.49 19.90 8.83
C MET A 1 3.44 19.39 7.85
N THR A 2 3.80 18.52 6.89
CA THR A 2 2.83 17.96 5.94
C THR A 2 1.97 16.89 6.62
N GLY A 3 0.81 16.53 6.04
CA GLY A 3 -0.02 15.44 6.57
C GLY A 3 0.76 14.13 6.72
N ALA A 4 1.60 13.80 5.74
CA ALA A 4 2.47 12.62 5.80
C ALA A 4 3.52 12.68 6.92
N GLY A 5 4.05 13.88 7.23
CA GLY A 5 4.99 14.05 8.34
C GLY A 5 4.34 13.80 9.71
N HIS A 6 3.11 14.29 9.90
CA HIS A 6 2.32 14.02 11.10
C HIS A 6 2.02 12.52 11.25
N ASP A 7 1.63 11.87 10.15
CA ASP A 7 1.35 10.44 10.13
C ASP A 7 2.59 9.60 10.51
N VAL A 8 3.78 9.97 10.00
CA VAL A 8 5.03 9.30 10.36
C VAL A 8 5.31 9.43 11.85
N GLU A 9 5.23 10.65 12.40
CA GLU A 9 5.46 10.86 13.84
C GLU A 9 4.51 10.02 14.70
N ARG A 10 3.23 9.99 14.33
CA ARG A 10 2.19 9.24 15.03
C ARG A 10 2.46 7.73 14.95
N LEU A 11 2.72 7.20 13.76
CA LEU A 11 3.02 5.79 13.56
C LEU A 11 4.34 5.39 14.21
N SER A 12 5.37 6.25 14.22
CA SER A 12 6.63 5.98 14.90
C SER A 12 6.45 5.69 16.39
N ARG A 13 5.56 6.44 17.07
CA ARG A 13 5.25 6.19 18.49
C ARG A 13 4.62 4.82 18.71
N VAL A 14 3.66 4.45 17.86
CA VAL A 14 2.98 3.14 17.93
C VAL A 14 3.96 2.00 17.65
N LEU A 15 4.86 2.19 16.69
CA LEU A 15 5.78 1.17 16.21
C LEU A 15 7.01 0.96 17.11
N ALA A 16 7.30 1.85 18.05
CA ALA A 16 8.40 1.68 19.00
C ALA A 16 8.34 0.32 19.73
N THR A 17 7.15 -0.09 20.16
CA THR A 17 6.94 -1.40 20.80
C THR A 17 7.12 -2.60 19.85
N ILE A 18 6.98 -2.38 18.54
CA ILE A 18 7.23 -3.40 17.51
C ILE A 18 8.73 -3.55 17.27
N GLU A 19 9.48 -2.46 17.35
CA GLU A 19 10.93 -2.49 17.25
C GLU A 19 11.55 -3.33 18.37
N ASP A 20 11.05 -3.24 19.60
CA ASP A 20 11.49 -4.12 20.71
C ASP A 20 11.26 -5.61 20.41
N ILE A 21 10.16 -5.93 19.75
CA ILE A 21 9.87 -7.30 19.31
C ILE A 21 10.83 -7.71 18.19
N ALA A 22 11.13 -6.80 17.28
CA ALA A 22 12.06 -7.05 16.19
C ALA A 22 13.48 -7.38 16.70
N ARG A 23 13.93 -6.67 17.74
CA ARG A 23 15.22 -6.91 18.43
C ARG A 23 15.36 -8.31 19.01
N SER A 24 14.25 -8.97 19.33
CA SER A 24 14.26 -10.35 19.85
C SER A 24 14.35 -11.44 18.77
N GLN A 25 14.36 -11.07 17.49
CA GLN A 25 14.42 -12.03 16.40
C GLN A 25 15.84 -12.54 16.17
N ARG A 26 15.97 -13.82 15.82
CA ARG A 26 17.28 -14.48 15.60
C ARG A 26 18.15 -13.87 14.49
N TRP A 27 17.59 -13.01 13.64
CA TRP A 27 18.26 -12.39 12.50
C TRP A 27 18.38 -10.87 12.64
N ASP A 28 18.09 -10.31 13.82
CA ASP A 28 18.13 -8.85 14.03
C ASP A 28 19.53 -8.27 13.78
N ASP A 29 20.59 -9.01 14.10
CA ASP A 29 21.98 -8.59 13.88
C ASP A 29 22.32 -8.43 12.38
N GLU A 30 21.66 -9.19 11.50
CA GLU A 30 21.90 -9.16 10.06
C GLU A 30 20.88 -8.29 9.31
N ARG A 31 19.62 -8.33 9.76
CA ARG A 31 18.45 -7.72 9.12
C ARG A 31 17.57 -7.07 10.19
N PRO A 32 18.02 -5.96 10.78
CA PRO A 32 17.29 -5.29 11.84
C PRO A 32 16.06 -4.59 11.26
N TRP A 33 14.91 -4.81 11.89
CA TRP A 33 13.74 -3.96 11.64
C TRP A 33 13.76 -2.78 12.59
N ARG A 34 13.80 -1.56 12.05
CA ARG A 34 13.82 -0.30 12.82
C ARG A 34 12.85 0.68 12.21
N VAL A 35 12.18 1.48 13.05
CA VAL A 35 11.18 2.45 12.61
C VAL A 35 11.79 3.47 11.64
N ASP A 36 13.00 3.94 11.89
CA ASP A 36 13.69 4.96 11.08
C ASP A 36 14.04 4.51 9.65
N THR A 37 14.16 3.21 9.42
CA THR A 37 14.51 2.60 8.13
C THR A 37 13.31 1.96 7.44
N HIS A 38 12.25 1.63 8.18
CA HIS A 38 11.09 0.91 7.68
C HIS A 38 9.81 1.75 7.66
N LEU A 39 9.85 3.00 8.11
CA LEU A 39 8.76 3.96 7.98
C LEU A 39 9.30 5.24 7.35
N TRP A 40 8.81 5.60 6.16
CA TRP A 40 9.24 6.81 5.46
C TRP A 40 8.12 7.42 4.63
N VAL A 41 8.40 8.56 4.01
CA VAL A 41 7.52 9.21 3.03
C VAL A 41 8.17 9.10 1.64
N GLU A 42 7.43 8.56 0.67
CA GLU A 42 7.82 8.45 -0.73
C GLU A 42 6.75 9.17 -1.58
N ASP A 43 7.11 10.26 -2.28
CA ASP A 43 6.17 11.04 -3.10
C ASP A 43 4.89 11.50 -2.35
N GLY A 44 5.03 11.84 -1.07
CA GLY A 44 3.91 12.23 -0.20
C GLY A 44 3.04 11.07 0.30
N LEU A 45 3.37 9.83 -0.05
CA LEU A 45 2.75 8.62 0.48
C LEU A 45 3.57 8.10 1.67
N VAL A 46 2.92 7.84 2.80
CA VAL A 46 3.55 7.16 3.93
C VAL A 46 3.73 5.69 3.55
N VAL A 47 4.93 5.17 3.73
CA VAL A 47 5.30 3.79 3.40
C VAL A 47 5.82 3.10 4.65
N LEU A 48 5.29 1.92 4.93
CA LEU A 48 5.65 1.05 6.02
C LEU A 48 6.12 -0.30 5.46
N ASP A 49 7.38 -0.63 5.66
CA ASP A 49 7.97 -1.89 5.20
C ASP A 49 7.88 -2.98 6.26
N LEU A 50 7.31 -4.12 5.88
CA LEU A 50 7.19 -5.30 6.72
C LEU A 50 8.27 -6.33 6.42
N HIS A 51 9.22 -6.05 5.52
CA HIS A 51 10.41 -6.87 5.40
C HIS A 51 11.13 -6.95 6.74
N ASP A 52 11.95 -7.97 6.96
CA ASP A 52 12.76 -8.16 8.18
C ASP A 52 11.96 -8.42 9.48
N LEU A 53 10.64 -8.26 9.45
CA LEU A 53 9.73 -8.78 10.46
C LEU A 53 9.29 -10.21 10.14
N GLY A 54 9.41 -11.07 11.15
CA GLY A 54 8.76 -12.38 11.18
C GLY A 54 7.24 -12.23 11.29
N ALA A 55 6.52 -13.30 10.95
CA ALA A 55 5.05 -13.29 10.91
C ALA A 55 4.39 -12.83 12.22
N LYS A 56 4.97 -13.13 13.38
CA LYS A 56 4.47 -12.67 14.70
C LYS A 56 4.59 -11.15 14.84
N GLY A 57 5.74 -10.58 14.47
CA GLY A 57 5.97 -9.13 14.46
C GLY A 57 5.03 -8.42 13.49
N ALA A 58 4.94 -8.92 12.25
CA ALA A 58 4.04 -8.40 11.23
C ALA A 58 2.56 -8.40 11.67
N LYS A 59 2.07 -9.47 12.31
CA LYS A 59 0.70 -9.53 12.86
C LYS A 59 0.43 -8.44 13.91
N LYS A 60 1.38 -8.23 14.81
CA LYS A 60 1.26 -7.22 15.87
C LYS A 60 1.34 -5.81 15.31
N LEU A 61 2.28 -5.57 14.39
CA LEU A 61 2.39 -4.33 13.64
C LEU A 61 1.08 -3.99 12.95
N MET A 62 0.54 -4.90 12.14
CA MET A 62 -0.72 -4.67 11.42
C MET A 62 -1.87 -4.34 12.37
N ARG A 63 -1.97 -5.04 13.51
CA ARG A 63 -2.99 -4.74 14.52
C ARG A 63 -2.81 -3.34 15.09
N ALA A 64 -1.60 -2.97 15.50
CA ALA A 64 -1.32 -1.68 16.13
C ALA A 64 -1.59 -0.53 15.15
N VAL A 65 -1.11 -0.66 13.91
CA VAL A 65 -1.33 0.33 12.85
C VAL A 65 -2.80 0.47 12.51
N LEU A 66 -3.55 -0.62 12.35
CA LEU A 66 -4.96 -0.54 11.98
C LEU A 66 -5.83 0.06 13.10
N VAL A 67 -5.51 -0.22 14.37
CA VAL A 67 -6.17 0.44 15.50
C VAL A 67 -5.91 1.94 15.47
N GLU A 68 -4.66 2.34 15.26
CA GLU A 68 -4.28 3.76 15.18
C GLU A 68 -4.97 4.47 14.02
N VAL A 69 -4.97 3.85 12.84
CA VAL A 69 -5.56 4.42 11.63
C VAL A 69 -7.09 4.44 11.71
N ALA A 70 -7.74 3.49 12.40
CA ALA A 70 -9.19 3.47 12.57
C ALA A 70 -9.72 4.63 13.43
N GLY A 71 -8.89 5.19 14.31
CA GLY A 71 -9.30 6.31 15.16
C GLY A 71 -9.47 7.63 14.39
N GLU A 72 -8.52 7.96 13.51
CA GLU A 72 -8.44 9.29 12.87
C GLU A 72 -8.23 9.25 11.35
N GLY A 73 -8.06 8.07 10.75
CA GLY A 73 -7.57 7.93 9.39
C GLY A 73 -6.11 8.38 9.24
N MET A 74 -5.64 8.46 8.00
CA MET A 74 -4.33 9.04 7.67
C MET A 74 -4.51 10.50 7.29
N ALA A 75 -3.70 11.41 7.86
CA ALA A 75 -3.74 12.82 7.48
C ALA A 75 -3.32 13.04 6.01
N SER A 76 -2.42 12.20 5.51
CA SER A 76 -2.04 12.07 4.09
C SER A 76 -3.05 11.31 3.23
N GLY A 77 -4.12 10.77 3.83
CA GLY A 77 -5.18 10.02 3.16
C GLY A 77 -4.84 8.58 2.83
N ALA A 78 -3.58 8.14 2.90
CA ALA A 78 -3.20 6.77 2.55
C ALA A 78 -1.92 6.27 3.25
N LEU A 79 -1.81 4.94 3.37
CA LEU A 79 -0.65 4.23 3.90
C LEU A 79 -0.31 3.03 3.00
N ALA A 80 0.93 2.96 2.53
CA ALA A 80 1.43 1.82 1.77
C ALA A 80 2.19 0.83 2.65
N PHE A 81 1.90 -0.45 2.47
CA PHE A 81 2.58 -1.57 3.10
C PHE A 81 3.47 -2.27 2.08
N VAL A 82 4.76 -2.41 2.37
CA VAL A 82 5.68 -3.23 1.59
C VAL A 82 5.71 -4.63 2.20
N THR A 83 5.35 -5.63 1.40
CA THR A 83 5.19 -7.05 1.79
C THR A 83 6.25 -7.96 1.16
N GLY A 84 7.19 -7.37 0.41
CA GLY A 84 8.20 -8.07 -0.37
C GLY A 84 7.69 -8.61 -1.72
N ARG A 85 8.62 -8.98 -2.61
CA ARG A 85 8.31 -9.46 -3.97
C ARG A 85 8.01 -10.96 -4.08
N GLY A 86 8.21 -11.73 -3.00
CA GLY A 86 8.01 -13.19 -2.97
C GLY A 86 8.95 -14.02 -3.87
N ARG A 87 9.95 -13.40 -4.52
CA ARG A 87 10.83 -14.06 -5.51
C ARG A 87 11.98 -14.90 -4.92
N HIS A 88 12.30 -14.69 -3.65
CA HIS A 88 13.43 -15.37 -2.96
C HIS A 88 13.00 -16.05 -1.66
N SER A 89 11.71 -16.09 -1.34
CA SER A 89 11.20 -16.86 -0.21
C SER A 89 10.98 -18.30 -0.67
N SER A 90 11.59 -19.26 0.03
CA SER A 90 11.41 -20.70 -0.20
C SER A 90 9.99 -21.20 0.12
N GLY A 91 9.10 -20.33 0.60
CA GLY A 91 7.67 -20.56 0.77
C GLY A 91 6.84 -19.44 0.13
N GLY A 92 5.53 -19.68 0.01
CA GLY A 92 4.56 -18.74 -0.58
C GLY A 92 4.56 -17.35 0.06
N PRO A 93 3.87 -16.35 -0.54
CA PRO A 93 3.93 -14.96 -0.12
C PRO A 93 3.11 -14.69 1.16
N VAL A 94 3.55 -15.26 2.29
CA VAL A 94 2.85 -15.25 3.59
C VAL A 94 2.51 -13.84 4.06
N LEU A 95 3.44 -12.89 3.94
CA LEU A 95 3.22 -11.50 4.36
C LEU A 95 2.17 -10.80 3.50
N ARG A 96 2.18 -11.02 2.19
CA ARG A 96 1.22 -10.39 1.28
C ARG A 96 -0.21 -10.85 1.59
N GLU A 97 -0.42 -12.15 1.77
CA GLU A 97 -1.72 -12.70 2.13
C GLU A 97 -2.20 -12.26 3.51
N LEU A 98 -1.26 -12.12 4.45
CA LEU A 98 -1.55 -11.66 5.80
C LEU A 98 -2.02 -10.21 5.79
N VAL A 99 -1.26 -9.32 5.14
CA VAL A 99 -1.62 -7.91 5.02
C VAL A 99 -2.94 -7.76 4.26
N GLY A 100 -3.09 -8.45 3.12
CA GLY A 100 -4.32 -8.40 2.33
C GLY A 100 -5.56 -8.80 3.12
N ARG A 101 -5.50 -9.88 3.90
CA ARG A 101 -6.61 -10.30 4.78
C ARG A 101 -6.92 -9.25 5.84
N ARG A 102 -5.90 -8.75 6.55
CA ARG A 102 -6.12 -7.76 7.63
C ARG A 102 -6.66 -6.42 7.13
N LEU A 103 -6.23 -5.99 5.95
CA LEU A 103 -6.77 -4.80 5.30
C LEU A 103 -8.21 -5.04 4.84
N HIS A 104 -8.49 -6.20 4.24
CA HIS A 104 -9.85 -6.55 3.84
C HIS A 104 -10.81 -6.52 5.03
N ASP A 105 -10.43 -7.14 6.15
CA ASP A 105 -11.24 -7.14 7.38
C ASP A 105 -11.47 -5.70 7.88
N ALA A 106 -10.42 -4.88 7.95
CA ALA A 106 -10.53 -3.50 8.44
C ALA A 106 -11.39 -2.59 7.54
N ILE A 107 -11.44 -2.86 6.24
CA ILE A 107 -12.26 -2.11 5.28
C ILE A 107 -13.74 -2.43 5.43
N GLN A 108 -14.11 -3.65 5.84
CA GLN A 108 -15.52 -4.01 6.06
C GLN A 108 -16.18 -3.11 7.13
N ASP A 109 -15.39 -2.63 8.09
CA ASP A 109 -15.86 -1.78 9.17
C ASP A 109 -15.83 -0.27 8.81
N GLN A 110 -15.36 0.10 7.61
CA GLN A 110 -15.09 1.49 7.22
C GLN A 110 -15.50 1.77 5.76
N GLU A 111 -16.71 2.28 5.56
CA GLU A 111 -17.31 2.47 4.21
C GLU A 111 -16.47 3.32 3.24
N ALA A 112 -15.68 4.27 3.76
CA ALA A 112 -14.87 5.17 2.94
C ALA A 112 -13.49 4.60 2.58
N TRP A 113 -13.09 3.47 3.15
CA TRP A 113 -11.76 2.92 2.97
C TRP A 113 -11.67 2.01 1.75
N SER A 114 -10.49 1.98 1.13
CA SER A 114 -10.21 1.09 0.01
C SER A 114 -8.79 0.55 0.04
N MET A 115 -8.57 -0.56 -0.65
CA MET A 115 -7.25 -1.16 -0.81
C MET A 115 -6.85 -1.20 -2.29
N HIS A 116 -5.63 -0.78 -2.59
CA HIS A 116 -5.08 -0.78 -3.94
C HIS A 116 -3.71 -1.46 -3.99
N VAL A 117 -3.47 -2.30 -4.99
CA VAL A 117 -2.14 -2.85 -5.26
C VAL A 117 -1.41 -1.85 -6.16
N ILE A 118 -0.40 -1.17 -5.62
CA ILE A 118 0.30 -0.05 -6.29
C ILE A 118 1.66 -0.46 -6.89
N GLY A 119 1.95 -1.77 -6.93
CA GLY A 119 3.19 -2.31 -7.49
C GLY A 119 3.53 -3.71 -6.96
N ALA A 120 4.65 -4.23 -7.42
CA ALA A 120 5.14 -5.54 -6.98
C ALA A 120 5.45 -5.51 -5.47
N GLY A 121 4.71 -6.31 -4.69
CA GLY A 121 4.91 -6.42 -3.25
C GLY A 121 4.41 -5.23 -2.42
N ARG A 122 3.66 -4.28 -3.00
CA ARG A 122 3.11 -3.14 -2.27
C ARG A 122 1.58 -3.14 -2.29
N ILE A 123 0.98 -2.92 -1.12
CA ILE A 123 -0.47 -2.81 -0.94
C ILE A 123 -0.74 -1.49 -0.22
N CYS A 124 -1.60 -0.65 -0.77
CA CYS A 124 -1.97 0.64 -0.21
C CYS A 124 -3.36 0.56 0.43
N LEU A 125 -3.46 1.01 1.68
CA LEU A 125 -4.72 1.37 2.32
C LEU A 125 -4.99 2.85 2.05
N VAL A 126 -6.16 3.17 1.52
CA VAL A 126 -6.64 4.53 1.34
C VAL A 126 -7.76 4.77 2.34
N THR A 127 -7.61 5.81 3.15
CA THR A 127 -8.57 6.21 4.20
C THR A 127 -9.33 7.48 3.84
N ASP A 128 -8.73 8.34 3.02
CA ASP A 128 -9.39 9.50 2.42
C ASP A 128 -8.87 9.70 0.98
N PRO A 129 -9.66 9.35 -0.05
CA PRO A 129 -9.24 9.45 -1.44
C PRO A 129 -9.03 10.89 -1.92
N LYS A 130 -9.59 11.91 -1.24
CA LYS A 130 -9.41 13.32 -1.60
C LYS A 130 -8.05 13.86 -1.15
N ARG A 131 -7.48 13.25 -0.10
CA ARG A 131 -6.15 13.60 0.42
C ARG A 131 -5.04 12.69 -0.10
N ALA A 132 -5.40 11.45 -0.45
CA ALA A 132 -4.47 10.45 -0.93
C ALA A 132 -3.71 10.89 -2.19
N SER A 133 -2.43 10.54 -2.25
CA SER A 133 -1.63 10.77 -3.46
C SER A 133 -2.19 9.98 -4.65
N ARG A 134 -1.96 10.48 -5.88
CA ARG A 134 -2.40 9.77 -7.10
C ARG A 134 -1.87 8.35 -7.20
N LYS A 135 -0.66 8.12 -6.68
CA LYS A 135 0.00 6.81 -6.61
C LYS A 135 -0.77 5.83 -5.72
N ALA A 136 -1.37 6.31 -4.63
CA ALA A 136 -2.13 5.51 -3.68
C ALA A 136 -3.49 5.04 -4.22
N THR A 137 -4.16 5.86 -5.03
CA THR A 137 -5.51 5.58 -5.55
C THR A 137 -5.50 4.71 -6.81
N ASN A 138 -4.32 4.39 -7.35
CA ASN A 138 -4.13 3.76 -8.65
C ASN A 138 -4.97 4.43 -9.76
N SER A 139 -5.16 5.76 -9.66
CA SER A 139 -5.89 6.52 -10.66
C SER A 139 -5.08 6.53 -11.96
N LEU A 140 -5.52 5.73 -12.95
CA LEU A 140 -4.95 5.82 -14.29
C LEU A 140 -5.26 7.22 -14.82
N GLY A 141 -4.18 7.96 -15.11
CA GLY A 141 -4.29 9.35 -15.56
C GLY A 141 -5.10 9.46 -16.85
N TRP A 142 -5.58 10.67 -17.13
CA TRP A 142 -6.36 11.02 -18.33
C TRP A 142 -5.77 10.47 -19.65
N GLY A 143 -4.45 10.35 -19.76
CA GLY A 143 -3.79 9.76 -20.94
C GLY A 143 -4.17 8.30 -21.23
N PHE A 144 -4.45 7.48 -20.20
CA PHE A 144 -4.96 6.12 -20.41
C PHE A 144 -6.36 6.13 -21.01
N TRP A 145 -7.22 7.04 -20.53
CA TRP A 145 -8.58 7.20 -21.07
C TRP A 145 -8.56 7.70 -22.51
N LEU A 146 -7.63 8.59 -22.87
CA LEU A 146 -7.43 8.99 -24.26
C LEU A 146 -6.95 7.83 -25.14
N LEU A 147 -6.03 6.99 -24.65
CA LEU A 147 -5.61 5.79 -25.36
C LEU A 147 -6.80 4.84 -25.59
N LEU A 148 -7.61 4.58 -24.57
CA LEU A 148 -8.82 3.76 -24.67
C LEU A 148 -9.83 4.34 -25.66
N ALA A 149 -10.07 5.66 -25.59
CA ALA A 149 -10.96 6.34 -26.52
C ALA A 149 -10.44 6.27 -27.96
N GLY A 150 -9.14 6.44 -28.17
CA GLY A 150 -8.48 6.28 -29.47
C GLY A 150 -8.59 4.86 -30.02
N LEU A 151 -8.35 3.83 -29.18
CA LEU A 151 -8.51 2.42 -29.57
C LEU A 151 -9.97 2.09 -29.88
N ALA A 152 -10.93 2.60 -29.10
CA ALA A 152 -12.35 2.42 -29.35
C ALA A 152 -12.76 3.09 -30.68
N ALA A 153 -12.29 4.32 -30.95
CA ALA A 153 -12.54 5.01 -32.22
C ALA A 153 -11.95 4.25 -33.41
N ALA A 154 -10.73 3.71 -33.28
CA ALA A 154 -10.09 2.90 -34.31
C ALA A 154 -10.84 1.58 -34.55
N ALA A 155 -11.33 0.92 -33.49
CA ALA A 155 -12.14 -0.30 -33.60
C ALA A 155 -13.50 -0.02 -34.28
N ILE A 156 -14.17 1.08 -33.91
CA ILE A 156 -15.41 1.54 -34.54
C ILE A 156 -15.19 1.84 -36.03
N TRP A 157 -14.09 2.54 -36.36
CA TRP A 157 -13.70 2.80 -37.76
C TRP A 157 -13.47 1.50 -38.55
N ALA A 158 -12.74 0.54 -37.96
CA ALA A 158 -12.48 -0.75 -38.59
C ALA A 158 -13.76 -1.58 -38.80
N CYS A 159 -14.74 -1.48 -37.89
CA CYS A 159 -16.01 -2.21 -37.98
C CYS A 159 -17.05 -1.53 -38.90
N LEU A 160 -17.07 -0.19 -38.98
CA LEU A 160 -18.03 0.57 -39.81
C LEU A 160 -17.55 0.78 -41.25
N GLY A 161 -16.32 0.35 -41.55
CA GLY A 161 -15.89 0.05 -42.91
C GLY A 161 -14.89 1.05 -43.48
N THR A 162 -14.00 0.52 -44.32
CA THR A 162 -13.57 1.23 -45.54
C THR A 162 -14.72 1.14 -46.55
N PRO A 163 -15.47 2.23 -46.81
CA PRO A 163 -16.41 2.25 -47.92
C PRO A 163 -15.58 2.39 -49.20
N GLY A 164 -15.57 1.34 -50.03
CA GLY A 164 -15.04 1.41 -51.41
C GLY A 164 -13.64 0.83 -51.62
N ALA A 165 -13.56 -0.49 -51.75
CA ALA A 165 -12.48 -1.15 -52.49
C ALA A 165 -13.01 -2.44 -53.14
N ARG A 166 -14.02 -2.30 -54.01
CA ARG A 166 -14.35 -3.25 -55.09
C ARG A 166 -14.98 -2.48 -56.24
#